data_AF-A0A1V3L3I0-F1
#
_entry.id   AF-A0A1V3L3I0-F1
#
_cell.length_a   1.000
_cell.length_b   1.000
_cell.length_c   1.000
_cell.angle_alpha   90.00
_cell.angle_beta   90.00
_cell.angle_gamma   90.00
#
_symmetry.space_group_name_H-M   'P 1'
#
loop_
_entity.id
_entity.type
_entity.pdbx_description
1 polymer ?
#
loop_
_entity_poly.entity_id
_entity_poly.type
_entity_poly.pdbx_seq_one_letter_code
_entity_poly.pdbx_strand_id
1 'polypeptide(L)'
;MTQQIFTGFPTRRLRRLRKHDFSRRLVAENKLTADDLIYPVFILEGENYREAVPSMPGVERLTIDQLLVEAGLLVKYGVPVISLFPVIEQNKKTLMAEEAYNPNGLVQRAVKALKAAYPELGVLTDVALDPYTIHGQDGIIDEEGYVLNDITTDVLIKQALSHAEAGADIVAPSDMMDGRIGRIRQALEEKGFINTQIMAYSAKYASNYYGPFRDAVGSSGNLKGGDKKTYQLDPANGDEGLQEVALDLQEGADMVMVKPGMPYLDMVYRVKKHFGVPTFAYQVSGEYAMHMAAIQNGWLKEKECIMESLLCFKRAGADGILTYFAKQVAEWLYLENKNK
;
A
#
# COMPACT_ATOMS: atom_id res chain seq x y z
N MET A 1 2.52 -16.42 28.41
CA MET A 1 1.97 -17.43 29.35
C MET A 1 0.92 -18.27 28.64
N THR A 2 1.28 -19.42 28.08
CA THR A 2 0.32 -20.49 27.81
C THR A 2 0.52 -21.53 28.89
N GLN A 3 -0.34 -21.49 29.91
CA GLN A 3 -0.49 -22.60 30.84
C GLN A 3 -0.71 -23.88 30.03
N GLN A 4 0.02 -24.92 30.42
CA GLN A 4 0.05 -26.23 29.78
C GLN A 4 -1.37 -26.76 29.56
N ILE A 5 -1.64 -27.26 28.36
CA ILE A 5 -2.93 -27.89 28.07
C ILE A 5 -2.88 -29.32 28.59
N PHE A 6 -3.47 -29.53 29.77
CA PHE A 6 -3.33 -30.76 30.58
C PHE A 6 -4.03 -32.02 30.04
N THR A 7 -4.60 -32.00 28.83
CA THR A 7 -5.30 -33.18 28.26
C THR A 7 -4.82 -33.52 26.86
N GLY A 8 -4.53 -34.81 26.65
CA GLY A 8 -4.06 -35.37 25.40
C GLY A 8 -5.14 -36.07 24.58
N PHE A 9 -4.72 -36.64 23.45
CA PHE A 9 -5.54 -37.58 22.68
C PHE A 9 -5.77 -38.86 23.52
N PRO A 10 -6.98 -39.47 23.53
CA PRO A 10 -8.14 -39.16 22.69
C PRO A 10 -9.14 -38.15 23.29
N THR A 11 -8.93 -37.71 24.53
CA THR A 11 -9.83 -36.81 25.26
C THR A 11 -9.97 -35.46 24.55
N ARG A 12 -8.86 -34.90 24.05
CA ARG A 12 -8.84 -33.67 23.23
C ARG A 12 -8.68 -34.00 21.74
N ARG A 13 -9.70 -33.69 20.92
CA ARG A 13 -9.66 -33.86 19.45
C ARG A 13 -9.99 -32.56 18.74
N LEU A 14 -8.98 -31.94 18.14
CA LEU A 14 -9.13 -30.66 17.43
C LEU A 14 -10.07 -30.75 16.22
N ARG A 15 -10.23 -31.94 15.62
CA ARG A 15 -11.18 -32.17 14.51
C ARG A 15 -12.64 -32.00 14.91
N ARG A 16 -13.00 -32.00 16.20
CA ARG A 16 -14.39 -31.80 16.65
C ARG A 16 -14.92 -30.42 16.23
N LEU A 17 -14.12 -29.37 16.44
CA LEU A 17 -14.44 -28.00 16.02
C LEU A 17 -14.43 -27.83 14.49
N ARG A 18 -13.74 -28.73 13.77
CA ARG A 18 -13.62 -28.74 12.31
C ARG A 18 -14.64 -29.65 11.64
N LYS A 19 -15.63 -30.23 12.34
CA LYS A 19 -16.57 -31.18 11.73
C LYS A 19 -17.67 -30.49 10.95
N HIS A 20 -18.25 -29.43 11.51
CA HIS A 20 -19.41 -28.75 10.96
C HIS A 20 -19.08 -27.30 10.57
N ASP A 21 -19.83 -26.73 9.63
CA ASP A 21 -19.67 -25.32 9.24
C ASP A 21 -19.93 -24.37 10.42
N PHE A 22 -21.05 -24.56 11.14
CA PHE A 22 -21.41 -23.70 12.27
C PHE A 22 -20.30 -23.63 13.33
N SER A 23 -19.63 -24.76 13.60
CA SER A 23 -18.56 -24.80 14.60
C SER A 23 -17.31 -24.11 14.11
N ARG A 24 -16.96 -24.24 12.81
CA ARG A 24 -15.82 -23.52 12.23
C ARG A 24 -16.05 -22.01 12.27
N ARG A 25 -17.25 -21.55 11.90
CA ARG A 25 -17.64 -20.14 11.96
C ARG A 25 -17.62 -19.59 13.38
N LEU A 26 -18.13 -20.37 14.35
CA LEU A 26 -18.18 -19.98 15.75
C LEU A 26 -16.79 -19.75 16.36
N VAL A 27 -15.79 -20.53 15.96
CA VAL A 27 -14.43 -20.47 16.55
C VAL A 27 -13.38 -19.81 15.64
N ALA A 28 -13.79 -19.22 14.51
CA ALA A 28 -12.86 -18.52 13.64
C ALA A 28 -12.30 -17.28 14.36
N GLU A 29 -10.98 -17.15 14.38
CA GLU A 29 -10.29 -16.07 15.12
C GLU A 29 -10.24 -14.76 14.33
N ASN A 30 -10.38 -14.83 13.00
CA ASN A 30 -10.24 -13.69 12.11
C ASN A 30 -11.31 -13.75 11.01
N LYS A 31 -11.69 -12.58 10.52
CA LYS A 31 -12.60 -12.38 9.40
C LYS A 31 -12.09 -11.20 8.57
N LEU A 32 -12.23 -11.30 7.25
CA LEU A 32 -11.99 -10.19 6.32
C LEU A 32 -13.31 -9.44 6.07
N THR A 33 -13.28 -8.11 6.09
CA THR A 33 -14.38 -7.22 5.69
C THR A 33 -13.88 -6.21 4.65
N ALA A 34 -14.80 -5.42 4.07
CA ALA A 34 -14.42 -4.35 3.13
C ALA A 34 -13.64 -3.22 3.82
N ASP A 35 -13.83 -3.03 5.13
CA ASP A 35 -13.11 -2.05 5.96
C ASP A 35 -11.60 -2.32 6.03
N ASP A 36 -11.19 -3.55 5.74
CA ASP A 36 -9.80 -3.97 5.74
C ASP A 36 -9.07 -3.63 4.43
N LEU A 37 -9.76 -3.12 3.41
CA LEU A 37 -9.24 -3.02 2.05
C LEU A 37 -8.87 -1.58 1.70
N ILE A 38 -7.68 -1.40 1.13
CA ILE A 38 -7.26 -0.16 0.47
C ILE A 38 -7.00 -0.50 -0.99
N TYR A 39 -7.55 0.29 -1.93
CA TYR A 39 -7.41 0.03 -3.36
C TYR A 39 -6.31 0.90 -4.00
N PRO A 40 -5.17 0.33 -4.40
CA PRO A 40 -4.17 1.01 -5.21
C PRO A 40 -4.67 1.21 -6.64
N VAL A 41 -4.49 2.41 -7.19
CA VAL A 41 -4.88 2.74 -8.56
C VAL A 41 -3.78 3.54 -9.26
N PHE A 42 -3.55 3.21 -10.54
CA PHE A 42 -2.64 3.95 -11.40
C PHE A 42 -3.41 5.03 -12.13
N ILE A 43 -2.92 6.27 -12.07
CA ILE A 43 -3.56 7.43 -12.71
C ILE A 43 -2.67 8.01 -13.79
N LEU A 44 -3.24 8.47 -14.90
CA LEU A 44 -2.51 9.05 -16.03
C LEU A 44 -3.22 10.31 -16.56
N GLU A 45 -2.52 11.07 -17.40
CA GLU A 45 -3.02 12.29 -18.03
C GLU A 45 -4.03 12.03 -19.16
N GLY A 46 -4.85 13.03 -19.49
CA GLY A 46 -5.82 12.95 -20.58
C GLY A 46 -7.27 12.81 -20.12
N GLU A 47 -8.14 12.32 -21.00
CA GLU A 47 -9.58 12.29 -20.81
C GLU A 47 -10.18 11.01 -21.40
N ASN A 48 -11.10 10.38 -20.66
CA ASN A 48 -11.87 9.20 -21.06
C ASN A 48 -11.01 8.05 -21.62
N TYR A 49 -9.91 7.76 -20.91
CA TYR A 49 -8.94 6.76 -21.35
C TYR A 49 -8.59 5.78 -20.23
N ARG A 50 -8.45 4.52 -20.62
CA ARG A 50 -7.99 3.40 -19.79
C ARG A 50 -6.90 2.65 -20.53
N GLU A 51 -5.83 2.32 -19.84
CA GLU A 51 -4.71 1.56 -20.40
C GLU A 51 -4.45 0.30 -19.57
N ALA A 52 -4.52 -0.87 -20.19
CA ALA A 52 -4.21 -2.12 -19.50
C ALA A 52 -2.73 -2.18 -19.09
N VAL A 53 -2.44 -2.78 -17.94
CA VAL A 53 -1.07 -3.11 -17.50
C VAL A 53 -0.81 -4.59 -17.80
N PRO A 54 -0.01 -4.94 -18.83
CA PRO A 54 0.13 -6.34 -19.25
C PRO A 54 0.67 -7.29 -18.18
N SER A 55 1.60 -6.81 -17.34
CA SER A 55 2.16 -7.59 -16.23
C SER A 55 1.24 -7.67 -15.00
N MET A 56 0.08 -7.01 -15.03
CA MET A 56 -0.95 -7.05 -13.99
C MET A 56 -2.34 -7.24 -14.62
N PRO A 57 -2.68 -8.46 -15.09
CA PRO A 57 -3.91 -8.70 -15.85
C PRO A 57 -5.16 -8.27 -15.08
N GLY A 58 -5.98 -7.39 -15.68
CA GLY A 58 -7.19 -6.83 -15.05
C GLY A 58 -6.97 -5.51 -14.30
N VAL A 59 -5.72 -5.07 -14.15
CA VAL A 59 -5.38 -3.73 -13.64
C VAL A 59 -5.16 -2.78 -14.82
N GLU A 60 -5.67 -1.57 -14.66
CA GLU A 60 -5.62 -0.52 -15.67
C GLU A 60 -5.06 0.77 -15.07
N ARG A 61 -4.40 1.58 -15.91
CA ARG A 61 -4.11 2.98 -15.66
C ARG A 61 -5.31 3.81 -16.12
N LEU A 62 -5.70 4.80 -15.35
CA LEU A 62 -6.95 5.54 -15.56
C LEU A 62 -6.71 7.04 -15.67
N THR A 63 -7.40 7.71 -16.59
CA THR A 63 -7.56 9.17 -16.52
C THR A 63 -8.41 9.55 -15.31
N ILE A 64 -8.34 10.82 -14.86
CA ILE A 64 -9.04 11.28 -13.65
C ILE A 64 -10.57 11.03 -13.76
N ASP A 65 -11.18 11.23 -14.93
CA ASP A 65 -12.61 10.96 -15.12
C ASP A 65 -12.95 9.47 -14.94
N GLN A 66 -12.10 8.55 -15.42
CA GLN A 66 -12.26 7.11 -15.24
C GLN A 66 -11.98 6.67 -13.80
N LEU A 67 -11.04 7.33 -13.12
CA LEU A 67 -10.78 7.16 -11.70
C LEU A 67 -12.02 7.47 -10.86
N LEU A 68 -12.78 8.53 -11.20
CA LEU A 68 -14.02 8.85 -10.48
C LEU A 68 -15.08 7.76 -10.65
N VAL A 69 -15.18 7.13 -11.83
CA VAL A 69 -16.08 5.98 -12.04
C VAL A 69 -15.69 4.82 -11.12
N GLU A 70 -14.40 4.50 -11.02
CA GLU A 70 -13.91 3.44 -10.13
C GLU A 70 -14.15 3.79 -8.65
N ALA A 71 -13.89 5.03 -8.24
CA ALA A 71 -14.14 5.49 -6.87
C ALA A 71 -15.63 5.34 -6.49
N GLY A 72 -16.56 5.60 -7.41
CA GLY A 72 -17.99 5.35 -7.17
C GLY A 72 -18.31 3.89 -6.88
N LEU A 73 -17.61 2.94 -7.52
CA LEU A 73 -17.74 1.50 -7.22
C LEU A 73 -17.16 1.16 -5.85
N LEU A 74 -16.02 1.73 -5.48
CA LEU A 74 -15.41 1.56 -4.15
C LEU A 74 -16.35 2.02 -3.04
N VAL A 75 -16.92 3.22 -3.18
CA VAL A 75 -17.91 3.76 -2.23
C VAL A 75 -19.13 2.85 -2.14
N LYS A 76 -19.66 2.38 -3.28
CA LYS A 76 -20.79 1.44 -3.32
C LYS A 76 -20.48 0.12 -2.59
N TYR A 77 -19.26 -0.40 -2.73
CA TYR A 77 -18.85 -1.67 -2.14
C TYR A 77 -18.27 -1.54 -0.72
N GLY A 78 -18.15 -0.31 -0.20
CA GLY A 78 -17.69 -0.04 1.16
C GLY A 78 -16.18 -0.12 1.34
N VAL A 79 -15.39 0.08 0.28
CA VAL A 79 -13.93 0.20 0.41
C VAL A 79 -13.60 1.59 0.98
N PRO A 80 -12.92 1.69 2.13
CA PRO A 80 -12.74 2.96 2.83
C PRO A 80 -11.72 3.90 2.19
N VAL A 81 -10.69 3.36 1.52
CA VAL A 81 -9.54 4.15 1.06
C VAL A 81 -9.12 3.79 -0.36
N ILE A 82 -8.83 4.81 -1.17
CA ILE A 82 -8.17 4.70 -2.47
C ILE A 82 -6.75 5.26 -2.38
N SER A 83 -5.77 4.55 -2.95
CA SER A 83 -4.34 4.91 -2.92
C SER A 83 -3.86 5.25 -4.32
N LEU A 84 -3.39 6.49 -4.52
CA LEU A 84 -3.05 7.02 -5.83
C LEU A 84 -1.56 6.81 -6.19
N PHE A 85 -1.30 6.26 -7.38
CA PHE A 85 0.03 6.15 -7.95
C PHE A 85 0.07 6.78 -9.36
N PRO A 86 0.82 7.87 -9.57
CA PRO A 86 0.82 8.57 -10.84
C PRO A 86 1.73 7.90 -11.88
N VAL A 87 1.29 7.91 -13.13
CA VAL A 87 2.08 7.59 -14.32
C VAL A 87 2.52 8.92 -14.95
N ILE A 88 3.72 9.38 -14.57
CA ILE A 88 4.25 10.68 -15.01
C ILE A 88 4.91 10.56 -16.38
N GLU A 89 4.54 11.45 -17.29
CA GLU A 89 5.14 11.55 -18.63
C GLU A 89 6.64 11.85 -18.55
N GLN A 90 7.43 11.28 -19.46
CA GLN A 90 8.91 11.37 -19.39
C GLN A 90 9.43 12.82 -19.49
N ASN A 91 8.74 13.71 -20.22
CA ASN A 91 9.09 15.13 -20.32
C ASN A 91 8.86 15.93 -19.03
N LYS A 92 8.11 15.39 -18.08
CA LYS A 92 7.88 15.98 -16.75
C LYS A 92 8.83 15.42 -15.67
N LYS A 93 9.63 14.40 -16.01
CA LYS A 93 10.63 13.84 -15.09
C LYS A 93 11.90 14.67 -15.13
N THR A 94 12.48 14.94 -13.97
CA THR A 94 13.69 15.75 -13.83
C THR A 94 14.68 15.11 -12.85
N LEU A 95 15.83 15.74 -12.62
CA LEU A 95 16.76 15.32 -11.56
C LEU A 95 16.24 15.69 -10.17
N MET A 96 15.53 16.82 -10.06
CA MET A 96 15.09 17.39 -8.78
C MET A 96 13.61 17.15 -8.46
N ALA A 97 12.91 16.37 -9.31
CA ALA A 97 11.54 15.91 -9.12
C ALA A 97 10.52 17.03 -8.86
N GLU A 98 10.64 18.19 -9.51
CA GLU A 98 9.77 19.36 -9.24
C GLU A 98 8.29 19.09 -9.50
N GLU A 99 7.95 18.16 -10.40
CA GLU A 99 6.56 17.75 -10.66
C GLU A 99 5.91 17.05 -9.45
N ALA A 100 6.70 16.52 -8.50
CA ALA A 100 6.20 15.87 -7.29
C ALA A 100 5.36 16.83 -6.42
N TYR A 101 5.73 18.11 -6.38
CA TYR A 101 5.07 19.13 -5.57
C TYR A 101 4.37 20.21 -6.41
N ASN A 102 4.12 19.95 -7.70
CA ASN A 102 3.36 20.86 -8.54
C ASN A 102 1.89 20.93 -8.06
N PRO A 103 1.35 22.09 -7.64
CA PRO A 103 -0.03 22.20 -7.15
C PRO A 103 -1.10 21.88 -8.21
N ASN A 104 -0.69 21.86 -9.49
CA ASN A 104 -1.49 21.46 -10.65
C ASN A 104 -1.06 20.10 -11.23
N GLY A 105 -0.18 19.38 -10.53
CA GLY A 105 0.27 18.04 -10.89
C GLY A 105 -0.88 17.03 -10.90
N LEU A 106 -0.61 15.86 -11.48
CA LEU A 106 -1.61 14.83 -11.69
C LEU A 106 -2.24 14.33 -10.38
N VAL A 107 -1.42 14.07 -9.35
CA VAL A 107 -1.90 13.61 -8.03
C VAL A 107 -2.76 14.67 -7.37
N GLN A 108 -2.31 15.91 -7.31
CA GLN A 108 -3.01 17.02 -6.67
C GLN A 108 -4.37 17.28 -7.32
N ARG A 109 -4.45 17.21 -8.66
CA ARG A 109 -5.73 17.31 -9.38
C ARG A 109 -6.64 16.11 -9.12
N ALA A 110 -6.10 14.90 -9.09
CA ALA A 110 -6.88 13.69 -8.80
C ALA A 110 -7.46 13.70 -7.37
N VAL A 111 -6.68 14.12 -6.37
CA VAL A 111 -7.14 14.31 -4.99
C VAL A 111 -8.30 15.29 -4.94
N LYS A 112 -8.15 16.50 -5.51
CA LYS A 112 -9.22 17.51 -5.55
C LYS A 112 -10.49 16.98 -6.20
N ALA A 113 -10.37 16.26 -7.31
CA ALA A 113 -11.50 15.66 -8.01
C ALA A 113 -12.21 14.59 -7.17
N LEU A 114 -11.44 13.71 -6.51
CA LEU A 114 -11.99 12.66 -5.64
C LEU A 114 -12.69 13.25 -4.43
N LYS A 115 -12.08 14.21 -3.73
CA LYS A 115 -12.71 14.84 -2.55
C LYS A 115 -13.96 15.64 -2.92
N ALA A 116 -14.02 16.22 -4.12
CA ALA A 116 -15.22 16.90 -4.61
C ALA A 116 -16.37 15.92 -4.93
N ALA A 117 -16.08 14.76 -5.51
CA ALA A 117 -17.09 13.78 -5.90
C ALA A 117 -17.53 12.83 -4.78
N TYR A 118 -16.58 12.43 -3.91
CA TYR A 118 -16.74 11.41 -2.87
C TYR A 118 -16.04 11.86 -1.57
N PRO A 119 -16.58 12.86 -0.85
CA PRO A 119 -15.91 13.49 0.29
C PRO A 119 -15.57 12.53 1.44
N GLU A 120 -16.38 11.48 1.61
CA GLU A 120 -16.20 10.45 2.65
C GLU A 120 -15.21 9.34 2.26
N LEU A 121 -14.81 9.26 0.99
CA LEU A 121 -13.78 8.31 0.58
C LEU A 121 -12.41 8.84 1.03
N GLY A 122 -11.68 8.02 1.79
CA GLY A 122 -10.31 8.34 2.18
C GLY A 122 -9.39 8.32 0.98
N VAL A 123 -8.60 9.37 0.81
CA VAL A 123 -7.61 9.48 -0.27
C VAL A 123 -6.21 9.41 0.32
N LEU A 124 -5.50 8.33 -0.03
CA LEU A 124 -4.10 8.10 0.32
C LEU A 124 -3.21 8.47 -0.87
N THR A 125 -2.22 9.31 -0.62
CA THR A 125 -1.22 9.70 -1.62
C THR A 125 0.16 9.17 -1.27
N ASP A 126 0.85 8.62 -2.25
CA ASP A 126 2.25 8.20 -2.11
C ASP A 126 3.18 9.42 -2.05
N VAL A 127 4.13 9.41 -1.12
CA VAL A 127 5.17 10.45 -1.00
C VAL A 127 6.52 9.77 -1.25
N ALA A 128 6.98 9.86 -2.49
CA ALA A 128 8.25 9.34 -2.99
C ALA A 128 8.55 10.01 -4.35
N LEU A 129 9.84 10.07 -4.72
CA LEU A 129 10.26 10.79 -5.94
C LEU A 129 10.43 9.88 -7.16
N ASP A 130 10.34 8.55 -7.03
CA ASP A 130 10.61 7.63 -8.14
C ASP A 130 9.70 7.74 -9.37
N PRO A 131 8.44 8.21 -9.30
CA PRO A 131 7.66 8.49 -10.50
C PRO A 131 8.16 9.73 -11.26
N TYR A 132 8.84 10.64 -10.55
CA TYR A 132 9.18 11.99 -11.01
C TYR A 132 10.65 12.16 -11.37
N THR A 133 11.51 11.21 -10.99
CA THR A 133 12.95 11.28 -11.30
C THR A 133 13.28 10.61 -12.64
N ILE A 134 14.24 11.18 -13.38
CA ILE A 134 14.70 10.59 -14.65
C ILE A 134 15.42 9.24 -14.47
N HIS A 135 15.95 8.98 -13.27
CA HIS A 135 16.70 7.77 -12.91
C HIS A 135 15.87 6.76 -12.10
N GLY A 136 14.63 7.09 -11.69
CA GLY A 136 13.72 6.14 -11.02
C GLY A 136 14.11 5.74 -9.59
N GLN A 137 15.02 6.49 -8.95
CA GLN A 137 15.29 6.35 -7.51
C GLN A 137 14.27 7.17 -6.71
N ASP A 138 14.02 6.78 -5.46
CA ASP A 138 13.00 7.40 -4.59
C ASP A 138 13.44 8.78 -4.08
N GLY A 139 14.71 9.17 -4.32
CA GLY A 139 15.31 10.41 -3.88
C GLY A 139 16.29 11.04 -4.87
N ILE A 140 16.87 12.18 -4.48
CA ILE A 140 17.85 12.96 -5.25
C ILE A 140 19.21 12.26 -5.17
N ILE A 141 19.91 12.13 -6.30
CA ILE A 141 21.23 11.48 -6.36
C ILE A 141 22.38 12.50 -6.44
N ASP A 142 23.53 12.14 -5.87
CA ASP A 142 24.79 12.86 -6.08
C ASP A 142 25.51 12.45 -7.38
N GLU A 143 26.73 12.96 -7.58
CA GLU A 143 27.56 12.66 -8.75
C GLU A 143 27.98 11.18 -8.82
N GLU A 144 27.98 10.48 -7.69
CA GLU A 144 28.35 9.07 -7.55
C GLU A 144 27.13 8.14 -7.71
N GLY A 145 25.93 8.72 -7.77
CA GLY A 145 24.65 8.01 -7.89
C GLY A 145 24.07 7.56 -6.55
N TYR A 146 24.61 8.02 -5.42
CA TYR A 146 24.07 7.75 -4.10
C TYR A 146 22.87 8.65 -3.81
N VAL A 147 21.81 8.07 -3.22
CA VAL A 147 20.59 8.79 -2.88
C VAL A 147 20.80 9.61 -1.60
N LEU A 148 20.80 10.93 -1.74
CA LEU A 148 21.06 11.89 -0.67
C LEU A 148 19.86 12.00 0.26
N ASN A 149 20.00 11.55 1.52
CA ASN A 149 18.94 11.51 2.52
C ASN A 149 18.25 12.87 2.72
N ASP A 150 18.97 13.84 3.28
CA ASP A 150 18.36 15.08 3.77
C ASP A 150 17.81 15.97 2.65
N ILE A 151 18.52 16.01 1.52
CA ILE A 151 18.12 16.76 0.31
C ILE A 151 16.86 16.13 -0.30
N THR A 152 16.75 14.79 -0.27
CA THR A 152 15.52 14.11 -0.68
C THR A 152 14.37 14.49 0.25
N THR A 153 14.59 14.45 1.56
CA THR A 153 13.54 14.80 2.53
C THR A 153 13.04 16.23 2.36
N ASP A 154 13.90 17.19 1.98
CA ASP A 154 13.46 18.56 1.67
C ASP A 154 12.43 18.63 0.53
N VAL A 155 12.54 17.74 -0.45
CA VAL A 155 11.59 17.64 -1.58
C VAL A 155 10.33 16.89 -1.16
N LEU A 156 10.47 15.81 -0.38
CA LEU A 156 9.34 15.03 0.13
C LEU A 156 8.41 15.85 1.03
N ILE A 157 8.97 16.77 1.83
CA ILE A 157 8.17 17.72 2.63
C ILE A 157 7.29 18.58 1.71
N LYS A 158 7.85 19.13 0.62
CA LYS A 158 7.08 19.93 -0.34
C LYS A 158 5.98 19.10 -1.00
N GLN A 159 6.28 17.85 -1.35
CA GLN A 159 5.30 16.93 -1.93
C GLN A 159 4.15 16.66 -0.94
N ALA A 160 4.46 16.24 0.29
CA ALA A 160 3.48 15.95 1.33
C ALA A 160 2.58 17.16 1.62
N LEU A 161 3.16 18.36 1.74
CA LEU A 161 2.39 19.60 1.92
C LEU A 161 1.46 19.86 0.72
N SER A 162 1.95 19.69 -0.52
CA SER A 162 1.11 19.89 -1.70
C SER A 162 -0.06 18.90 -1.78
N HIS A 163 0.11 17.67 -1.28
CA HIS A 163 -0.95 16.66 -1.21
C HIS A 163 -1.97 17.02 -0.12
N ALA A 164 -1.50 17.45 1.06
CA ALA A 164 -2.38 17.92 2.13
C ALA A 164 -3.19 19.16 1.71
N GLU A 165 -2.55 20.12 1.03
CA GLU A 165 -3.21 21.29 0.43
C GLU A 165 -4.27 20.91 -0.62
N ALA A 166 -4.06 19.81 -1.34
CA ALA A 166 -5.03 19.28 -2.29
C ALA A 166 -6.23 18.58 -1.62
N GLY A 167 -6.12 18.25 -0.33
CA GLY A 167 -7.15 17.59 0.46
C GLY A 167 -6.93 16.09 0.69
N ALA A 168 -5.69 15.58 0.56
CA ALA A 168 -5.40 14.19 0.88
C ALA A 168 -5.59 13.94 2.38
N ASP A 169 -6.29 12.86 2.73
CA ASP A 169 -6.54 12.48 4.11
C ASP A 169 -5.30 11.79 4.72
N ILE A 170 -4.59 11.03 3.89
CA ILE A 170 -3.40 10.26 4.26
C ILE A 170 -2.26 10.57 3.29
N VAL A 171 -1.11 10.98 3.82
CA VAL A 171 0.16 10.96 3.09
C VAL A 171 0.95 9.72 3.51
N ALA A 172 1.51 9.00 2.55
CA ALA A 172 2.18 7.73 2.82
C ALA A 172 3.61 7.76 2.27
N PRO A 173 4.59 8.26 3.05
CA PRO A 173 6.00 8.30 2.66
C PRO A 173 6.53 6.90 2.42
N SER A 174 6.86 6.60 1.16
CA SER A 174 7.35 5.29 0.74
C SER A 174 8.84 5.29 0.37
N ASP A 175 9.50 6.43 0.48
CA ASP A 175 10.88 6.69 0.07
C ASP A 175 11.98 5.94 0.84
N MET A 176 11.74 5.57 2.11
CA MET A 176 12.71 4.94 3.02
C MET A 176 13.94 5.82 3.35
N MET A 177 13.79 7.14 3.40
CA MET A 177 14.82 8.03 3.95
C MET A 177 14.76 8.07 5.48
N ASP A 178 15.91 8.23 6.12
CA ASP A 178 15.99 8.38 7.57
C ASP A 178 15.37 9.72 8.00
N GLY A 179 14.54 9.69 9.05
CA GLY A 179 13.97 10.91 9.64
C GLY A 179 12.85 11.60 8.85
N ARG A 180 12.42 11.04 7.71
CA ARG A 180 11.40 11.70 6.87
C ARG A 180 10.06 11.85 7.58
N ILE A 181 9.68 10.91 8.44
CA ILE A 181 8.36 10.93 9.09
C ILE A 181 8.28 12.13 10.02
N GLY A 182 9.30 12.34 10.85
CA GLY A 182 9.33 13.43 11.82
C GLY A 182 9.35 14.79 11.14
N ARG A 183 10.13 14.90 10.06
CA ARG A 183 10.24 16.14 9.27
C ARG A 183 8.95 16.46 8.50
N ILE A 184 8.29 15.46 7.93
CA ILE A 184 6.97 15.63 7.28
C ILE A 184 5.90 15.98 8.32
N ARG A 185 5.85 15.27 9.46
CA ARG A 185 4.94 15.56 10.58
C ARG A 185 5.10 17.00 11.04
N GLN A 186 6.32 17.45 11.33
CA GLN A 186 6.58 18.82 11.75
C GLN A 186 6.07 19.83 10.73
N ALA A 187 6.33 19.62 9.44
CA ALA A 187 5.86 20.52 8.39
C ALA A 187 4.33 20.57 8.29
N LEU A 188 3.65 19.43 8.42
CA LEU A 188 2.17 19.37 8.47
C LEU A 188 1.62 20.14 9.67
N GLU A 189 2.18 19.96 10.87
CA GLU A 189 1.81 20.70 12.08
C GLU A 189 1.98 22.21 11.89
N GLU A 190 3.14 22.65 11.41
CA GLU A 190 3.46 24.08 11.20
C GLU A 190 2.54 24.76 10.18
N LYS A 191 2.04 23.99 9.20
CA LYS A 191 1.08 24.47 8.19
C LYS A 191 -0.39 24.33 8.61
N GLY A 192 -0.66 23.76 9.78
CA GLY A 192 -2.01 23.58 10.30
C GLY A 192 -2.76 22.37 9.75
N PHE A 193 -2.07 21.45 9.05
CA PHE A 193 -2.63 20.18 8.57
C PHE A 193 -2.64 19.11 9.67
N ILE A 194 -3.13 19.48 10.86
CA ILE A 194 -3.02 18.70 12.11
C ILE A 194 -3.64 17.29 12.02
N ASN A 195 -4.65 17.12 11.17
CA ASN A 195 -5.39 15.85 11.03
C ASN A 195 -5.01 15.08 9.77
N THR A 196 -4.07 15.57 8.96
CA THR A 196 -3.53 14.78 7.86
C THR A 196 -2.70 13.65 8.46
N GLN A 197 -3.09 12.42 8.11
CA GLN A 197 -2.50 11.20 8.68
C GLN A 197 -1.23 10.84 7.92
N ILE A 198 -0.27 10.26 8.64
CA ILE A 198 0.93 9.68 8.06
C ILE A 198 0.87 8.16 8.16
N MET A 199 0.81 7.50 7.01
CA MET A 199 0.98 6.05 6.90
C MET A 199 2.42 5.74 6.45
N ALA A 200 3.30 5.53 7.42
CA ALA A 200 4.71 5.31 7.15
C ALA A 200 4.95 3.93 6.54
N TYR A 201 5.62 3.87 5.40
CA TYR A 201 6.22 2.63 4.91
C TYR A 201 7.50 2.38 5.73
N SER A 202 7.33 1.83 6.93
CA SER A 202 8.44 1.66 7.88
C SER A 202 9.34 0.48 7.50
N ALA A 203 8.74 -0.68 7.23
CA ALA A 203 9.49 -1.87 6.85
C ALA A 203 9.27 -2.17 5.36
N LYS A 204 9.84 -1.33 4.48
CA LYS A 204 9.85 -1.52 3.02
C LYS A 204 11.18 -2.14 2.58
N TYR A 205 11.10 -3.37 2.08
CA TYR A 205 12.26 -4.19 1.73
C TYR A 205 12.74 -4.00 0.29
N ALA A 206 14.03 -4.16 0.05
CA ALA A 206 14.67 -4.20 -1.26
C ALA A 206 14.27 -5.48 -2.03
N SER A 207 13.02 -5.49 -2.50
CA SER A 207 12.34 -6.70 -2.98
C SER A 207 12.27 -6.81 -4.50
N ASN A 208 12.29 -8.06 -4.98
CA ASN A 208 12.08 -8.41 -6.38
C ASN A 208 10.59 -8.53 -6.78
N TYR A 209 9.66 -8.38 -5.82
CA TYR A 209 8.22 -8.46 -6.08
C TYR A 209 7.62 -7.17 -6.68
N TYR A 210 8.42 -6.13 -6.92
CA TYR A 210 7.96 -4.83 -7.41
C TYR A 210 7.97 -4.68 -8.93
N GLY A 211 8.46 -5.67 -9.68
CA GLY A 211 8.58 -5.59 -11.15
C GLY A 211 7.32 -5.10 -11.86
N PRO A 212 6.14 -5.75 -11.65
CA PRO A 212 4.92 -5.33 -12.34
C PRO A 212 4.44 -3.91 -11.97
N PHE A 213 4.71 -3.43 -10.76
CA PHE A 213 4.43 -2.03 -10.38
C PHE A 213 5.29 -1.05 -11.16
N ARG A 214 6.60 -1.35 -11.30
CA ARG A 214 7.52 -0.50 -12.06
C ARG A 214 7.12 -0.41 -13.54
N ASP A 215 6.56 -1.48 -14.09
CA ASP A 215 5.97 -1.45 -15.43
C ASP A 215 4.71 -0.57 -15.46
N ALA A 216 3.86 -0.70 -14.44
CA ALA A 216 2.61 0.05 -14.34
C ALA A 216 2.82 1.57 -14.25
N VAL A 217 3.80 2.04 -13.45
CA VAL A 217 4.13 3.48 -13.34
C VAL A 217 5.14 3.97 -14.38
N GLY A 218 5.62 3.08 -15.26
CA GLY A 218 6.59 3.42 -16.30
C GLY A 218 7.96 3.81 -15.76
N SER A 219 8.37 3.29 -14.60
CA SER A 219 9.68 3.54 -13.99
C SER A 219 10.70 2.43 -14.26
N SER A 220 10.29 1.25 -14.77
CA SER A 220 11.19 0.15 -15.12
C SER A 220 12.34 0.60 -16.05
N GLY A 221 12.03 1.42 -17.05
CA GLY A 221 13.02 1.96 -17.99
C GLY A 221 13.94 3.03 -17.40
N ASN A 222 13.49 3.73 -16.34
CA ASN A 222 14.26 4.80 -15.69
C ASN A 222 15.33 4.22 -14.75
N LEU A 223 15.02 3.13 -14.03
CA LEU A 223 15.93 2.52 -13.05
C LEU A 223 17.16 1.85 -13.69
N LYS A 224 17.16 1.58 -15.01
CA LYS A 224 18.31 1.12 -15.83
C LYS A 224 19.18 0.01 -15.21
N GLY A 225 18.59 -0.91 -14.44
CA GLY A 225 19.31 -2.00 -13.78
C GLY A 225 19.94 -1.64 -12.42
N GLY A 226 19.75 -0.41 -11.95
CA GLY A 226 20.03 0.01 -10.58
C GLY A 226 19.15 -0.72 -9.57
N ASP A 227 19.59 -0.72 -8.31
CA ASP A 227 18.84 -1.25 -7.18
C ASP A 227 18.55 -0.16 -6.14
N LYS A 228 17.80 -0.55 -5.12
CA LYS A 228 17.32 0.32 -4.04
C LYS A 228 17.89 -0.13 -2.68
N LYS A 229 18.99 -0.89 -2.68
CA LYS A 229 19.53 -1.57 -1.48
C LYS A 229 20.23 -0.62 -0.50
N THR A 230 20.55 0.59 -0.92
CA THR A 230 21.20 1.58 -0.04
C THR A 230 20.21 2.31 0.87
N TYR A 231 18.91 2.01 0.77
CA TYR A 231 17.87 2.64 1.58
C TYR A 231 16.67 1.71 1.88
N GLN A 232 16.29 0.79 0.98
CA GLN A 232 15.30 -0.24 1.31
C GLN A 232 15.95 -1.39 2.08
N LEU A 233 15.21 -1.96 3.05
CA LEU A 233 15.72 -2.97 3.97
C LEU A 233 16.18 -4.24 3.25
N ASP A 234 17.22 -4.89 3.79
CA ASP A 234 17.61 -6.23 3.33
C ASP A 234 16.50 -7.25 3.68
N PRO A 235 15.97 -8.02 2.70
CA PRO A 235 15.03 -9.12 2.96
C PRO A 235 15.44 -10.11 4.06
N ALA A 236 16.72 -10.23 4.38
CA ALA A 236 17.22 -11.10 5.44
C ALA A 236 16.93 -10.59 6.87
N ASN A 237 16.57 -9.32 7.02
CA ASN A 237 16.57 -8.65 8.33
C ASN A 237 15.17 -8.47 8.89
N GLY A 238 14.87 -9.14 10.02
CA GLY A 238 13.62 -8.93 10.75
C GLY A 238 13.73 -8.03 11.99
N ASP A 239 14.91 -7.96 12.62
CA ASP A 239 15.13 -7.10 13.80
C ASP A 239 15.26 -5.63 13.41
N GLU A 240 15.93 -5.34 12.29
CA GLU A 240 16.05 -4.00 11.69
C GLU A 240 14.68 -3.41 11.38
N GLY A 241 13.78 -4.18 10.77
CA GLY A 241 12.41 -3.70 10.49
C GLY A 241 11.60 -3.35 11.75
N LEU A 242 11.95 -3.87 12.93
CA LEU A 242 11.35 -3.40 14.19
C LEU A 242 11.96 -2.06 14.63
N GLN A 243 13.25 -1.82 14.38
CA GLN A 243 13.89 -0.55 14.70
C GLN A 243 13.32 0.58 13.84
N GLU A 244 13.12 0.33 12.54
CA GLU A 244 12.46 1.26 11.60
C GLU A 244 11.06 1.66 12.07
N VAL A 245 10.24 0.67 12.44
CA VAL A 245 8.90 0.91 12.96
C VAL A 245 8.95 1.71 14.27
N ALA A 246 9.89 1.39 15.16
CA ALA A 246 10.04 2.13 16.42
C ALA A 246 10.38 3.61 16.16
N LEU A 247 11.27 3.88 15.21
CA LEU A 247 11.68 5.22 14.82
C LEU A 247 10.50 6.00 14.23
N ASP A 248 9.79 5.44 13.24
CA ASP A 248 8.64 6.09 12.60
C ASP A 248 7.52 6.40 13.61
N LEU A 249 7.27 5.51 14.58
CA LEU A 249 6.30 5.75 15.65
C LEU A 249 6.74 6.88 16.58
N GLN A 250 8.04 6.92 16.94
CA GLN A 250 8.60 8.02 17.74
C GLN A 250 8.49 9.37 17.01
N GLU A 251 8.61 9.34 15.69
CA GLU A 251 8.53 10.50 14.79
C GLU A 251 7.10 10.97 14.49
N GLY A 252 6.08 10.22 14.92
CA GLY A 252 4.69 10.63 14.82
C GLY A 252 3.92 10.05 13.63
N ALA A 253 4.29 8.85 13.16
CA ALA A 253 3.46 8.07 12.26
C ALA A 253 2.14 7.64 12.94
N ASP A 254 1.02 7.81 12.24
CA ASP A 254 -0.32 7.38 12.69
C ASP A 254 -0.56 5.89 12.39
N MET A 255 0.03 5.42 11.29
CA MET A 255 0.01 4.03 10.86
C MET A 255 1.40 3.62 10.36
N VAL A 256 1.74 2.34 10.53
CA VAL A 256 2.98 1.75 10.01
C VAL A 256 2.68 0.63 9.04
N MET A 257 3.52 0.46 8.02
CA MET A 257 3.30 -0.52 6.95
C MET A 257 4.52 -1.43 6.72
N VAL A 258 4.22 -2.71 6.48
CA VAL A 258 5.18 -3.70 5.96
C VAL A 258 4.96 -3.88 4.45
N LYS A 259 6.04 -3.82 3.66
CA LYS A 259 5.99 -4.01 2.21
C LYS A 259 7.25 -4.74 1.72
N PRO A 260 7.17 -5.84 0.95
CA PRO A 260 5.97 -6.55 0.47
C PRO A 260 5.11 -7.20 1.56
N GLY A 261 4.04 -7.87 1.15
CA GLY A 261 3.01 -8.38 2.02
C GLY A 261 3.20 -9.84 2.41
N MET A 262 2.70 -10.76 1.59
CA MET A 262 2.67 -12.20 1.87
C MET A 262 4.04 -12.79 2.21
N PRO A 263 5.16 -12.41 1.54
CA PRO A 263 6.48 -12.93 1.89
C PRO A 263 7.02 -12.44 3.25
N TYR A 264 6.36 -11.45 3.87
CA TYR A 264 6.78 -10.79 5.11
C TYR A 264 5.66 -10.78 6.16
N LEU A 265 4.76 -11.77 6.14
CA LEU A 265 3.69 -11.89 7.15
C LEU A 265 4.24 -12.13 8.56
N ASP A 266 5.44 -12.71 8.68
CA ASP A 266 6.15 -12.81 9.95
C ASP A 266 6.49 -11.42 10.49
N MET A 267 6.90 -10.48 9.63
CA MET A 267 7.14 -9.10 10.02
C MET A 267 5.86 -8.36 10.40
N VAL A 268 4.76 -8.54 9.67
CA VAL A 268 3.44 -8.01 10.07
C VAL A 268 3.07 -8.50 11.47
N TYR A 269 3.27 -9.80 11.74
CA TYR A 269 3.02 -10.37 13.06
C TYR A 269 3.93 -9.80 14.14
N ARG A 270 5.24 -9.70 13.87
CA ARG A 270 6.21 -9.14 14.82
C ARG A 270 5.90 -7.69 15.16
N VAL A 271 5.61 -6.86 14.17
CA VAL A 271 5.22 -5.45 14.36
C VAL A 271 3.95 -5.36 15.20
N LYS A 272 2.89 -6.07 14.81
CA LYS A 272 1.63 -6.05 15.56
C LYS A 272 1.83 -6.52 17.01
N LYS A 273 2.61 -7.57 17.25
CA LYS A 273 2.85 -8.11 18.60
C LYS A 273 3.75 -7.25 19.46
N HIS A 274 4.74 -6.60 18.87
CA HIS A 274 5.70 -5.78 19.60
C HIS A 274 5.12 -4.41 19.97
N PHE A 275 4.46 -3.75 19.03
CA PHE A 275 4.00 -2.38 19.19
C PHE A 275 2.50 -2.23 19.49
N GLY A 276 1.66 -3.16 19.01
CA GLY A 276 0.21 -3.08 19.23
C GLY A 276 -0.49 -1.89 18.54
N VAL A 277 0.17 -1.26 17.56
CA VAL A 277 -0.29 -0.06 16.83
C VAL A 277 -1.04 -0.41 15.53
N PRO A 278 -1.75 0.54 14.88
CA PRO A 278 -2.32 0.35 13.55
C PRO A 278 -1.25 -0.10 12.54
N THR A 279 -1.37 -1.34 12.06
CA THR A 279 -0.38 -2.02 11.22
C THR A 279 -1.00 -2.36 9.87
N PHE A 280 -0.38 -1.90 8.80
CA PHE A 280 -0.83 -2.13 7.43
C PHE A 280 0.15 -3.03 6.69
N ALA A 281 -0.33 -3.65 5.62
CA ALA A 281 0.52 -4.45 4.75
C ALA A 281 0.13 -4.21 3.29
N TYR A 282 1.12 -4.24 2.40
CA TYR A 282 0.88 -4.11 0.96
C TYR A 282 1.05 -5.48 0.27
N GLN A 283 -0.04 -6.08 -0.19
CA GLN A 283 -0.01 -7.18 -1.15
C GLN A 283 0.39 -6.63 -2.53
N VAL A 284 1.69 -6.68 -2.83
CA VAL A 284 2.25 -5.89 -3.94
C VAL A 284 1.94 -6.47 -5.31
N SER A 285 2.33 -5.72 -6.34
CA SER A 285 2.07 -6.03 -7.74
C SER A 285 2.55 -7.41 -8.18
N GLY A 286 3.72 -7.86 -7.71
CA GLY A 286 4.24 -9.20 -7.99
C GLY A 286 3.42 -10.30 -7.32
N GLU A 287 2.94 -10.07 -6.09
CA GLU A 287 2.05 -11.01 -5.42
C GLU A 287 0.72 -11.14 -6.18
N TYR A 288 0.13 -10.02 -6.60
CA TYR A 288 -1.05 -9.99 -7.45
C TYR A 288 -0.84 -10.76 -8.75
N ALA A 289 0.25 -10.45 -9.48
CA ALA A 289 0.55 -11.09 -10.76
C ALA A 289 0.77 -12.61 -10.62
N MET A 290 1.44 -13.06 -9.55
CA MET A 290 1.62 -14.48 -9.27
C MET A 290 0.29 -15.22 -9.07
N HIS A 291 -0.65 -14.62 -8.31
CA HIS A 291 -1.98 -15.20 -8.12
C HIS A 291 -2.74 -15.21 -9.44
N MET A 292 -2.79 -14.09 -10.15
CA MET A 292 -3.51 -13.98 -11.42
C MET A 292 -2.99 -14.96 -12.48
N ALA A 293 -1.67 -15.14 -12.59
CA ALA A 293 -1.09 -16.10 -13.52
C ALA A 293 -1.52 -17.54 -13.20
N ALA A 294 -1.46 -17.95 -11.92
CA ALA A 294 -1.88 -19.28 -11.51
C ALA A 294 -3.39 -19.50 -11.66
N ILE A 295 -4.21 -18.48 -11.41
CA ILE A 295 -5.66 -18.50 -11.58
C ILE A 295 -6.04 -18.64 -13.06
N GLN A 296 -5.46 -17.82 -13.93
CA GLN A 296 -5.73 -17.84 -15.37
C GLN A 296 -5.29 -19.15 -16.03
N ASN A 297 -4.25 -19.80 -15.50
CA ASN A 297 -3.82 -21.13 -15.94
C ASN A 297 -4.67 -22.27 -15.34
N GLY A 298 -5.67 -21.96 -14.50
CA GLY A 298 -6.54 -22.95 -13.87
C GLY A 298 -5.88 -23.77 -12.75
N TRP A 299 -4.72 -23.33 -12.24
CA TRP A 299 -4.00 -24.02 -11.16
C TRP A 299 -4.59 -23.72 -9.80
N LEU A 300 -5.14 -22.52 -9.62
CA LEU A 300 -5.79 -22.06 -8.39
C LEU A 300 -7.21 -21.59 -8.67
N LYS A 301 -8.10 -21.81 -7.70
CA LYS A 301 -9.46 -21.27 -7.76
C LYS A 301 -9.43 -19.80 -7.34
N GLU A 302 -9.95 -18.94 -8.20
CA GLU A 302 -9.86 -17.48 -8.07
C GLU A 302 -10.34 -16.97 -6.71
N LYS A 303 -11.63 -17.13 -6.43
CA LYS A 303 -12.25 -16.56 -5.22
C LYS A 303 -11.67 -17.15 -3.95
N GLU A 304 -11.55 -18.48 -3.87
CA GLU A 304 -11.03 -19.15 -2.67
C GLU A 304 -9.58 -18.75 -2.38
N CYS A 305 -8.72 -18.71 -3.39
CA CYS A 305 -7.30 -18.38 -3.20
C CYS A 305 -7.09 -16.90 -2.85
N ILE A 306 -7.78 -15.98 -3.53
CA ILE A 306 -7.68 -14.55 -3.25
C ILE A 306 -8.18 -14.25 -1.82
N MET A 307 -9.34 -14.80 -1.43
CA MET A 307 -9.87 -14.62 -0.08
C MET A 307 -8.95 -15.22 0.99
N GLU A 308 -8.35 -16.38 0.74
CA GLU A 308 -7.39 -16.99 1.65
C GLU A 308 -6.12 -16.14 1.79
N SER A 309 -5.61 -15.58 0.68
CA SER A 309 -4.43 -14.70 0.70
C SER A 309 -4.65 -13.50 1.62
N LEU A 310 -5.79 -12.82 1.50
CA LEU A 310 -6.15 -11.64 2.28
C LEU A 310 -6.46 -11.96 3.74
N LEU A 311 -7.10 -13.11 4.00
CA LEU A 311 -7.31 -13.60 5.37
C LEU A 311 -5.98 -13.87 6.10
N CYS A 312 -4.92 -14.26 5.38
CA CYS A 312 -3.59 -14.47 5.97
C CYS A 312 -2.99 -13.18 6.52
N PHE A 313 -3.22 -12.02 5.89
CA PHE A 313 -2.83 -10.71 6.40
C PHE A 313 -3.56 -10.36 7.69
N LYS A 314 -4.89 -10.53 7.73
CA LYS A 314 -5.69 -10.31 8.95
C LYS A 314 -5.20 -11.18 10.09
N ARG A 315 -4.97 -12.47 9.81
CA ARG A 315 -4.43 -13.43 10.80
C ARG A 315 -3.03 -13.05 11.28
N ALA A 316 -2.18 -12.52 10.40
CA ALA A 316 -0.85 -12.04 10.78
C ALA A 316 -0.93 -10.80 11.67
N GLY A 317 -1.99 -9.99 11.53
CA GLY A 317 -2.25 -8.83 12.38
C GLY A 317 -2.39 -7.52 11.61
N ALA A 318 -2.55 -7.53 10.29
CA ALA A 318 -2.82 -6.31 9.55
C ALA A 318 -4.23 -5.77 9.85
N ASP A 319 -4.35 -4.48 10.15
CA ASP A 319 -5.63 -3.79 10.31
C ASP A 319 -6.19 -3.40 8.94
N GLY A 320 -5.35 -2.98 8.00
CA GLY A 320 -5.72 -2.75 6.61
C GLY A 320 -4.68 -3.29 5.62
N ILE A 321 -5.14 -3.56 4.39
CA ILE A 321 -4.37 -4.23 3.35
C ILE A 321 -4.47 -3.41 2.06
N LEU A 322 -3.34 -2.93 1.56
CA LEU A 322 -3.25 -2.38 0.21
C LEU A 322 -3.20 -3.55 -0.76
N THR A 323 -4.23 -3.69 -1.60
CA THR A 323 -4.32 -4.82 -2.55
C THR A 323 -5.05 -4.44 -3.83
N TYR A 324 -4.50 -4.87 -4.96
CA TYR A 324 -5.14 -4.73 -6.26
C TYR A 324 -6.40 -5.60 -6.41
N PHE A 325 -6.63 -6.55 -5.50
CA PHE A 325 -7.87 -7.32 -5.40
C PHE A 325 -8.99 -6.59 -4.66
N ALA A 326 -8.75 -5.38 -4.09
CA ALA A 326 -9.68 -4.74 -3.17
C ALA A 326 -11.09 -4.55 -3.78
N LYS A 327 -11.18 -4.01 -5.00
CA LYS A 327 -12.47 -3.82 -5.69
C LYS A 327 -13.22 -5.14 -5.89
N GLN A 328 -12.52 -6.16 -6.41
CA GLN A 328 -13.10 -7.47 -6.70
C GLN A 328 -13.61 -8.17 -5.44
N VAL A 329 -12.81 -8.13 -4.37
CA VAL A 329 -13.15 -8.75 -3.08
C VAL A 329 -14.29 -8.00 -2.40
N ALA A 330 -14.27 -6.67 -2.43
CA ALA A 330 -15.35 -5.86 -1.88
C ALA A 330 -16.68 -6.13 -2.60
N GLU A 331 -16.65 -6.29 -3.93
CA GLU A 331 -17.84 -6.68 -4.71
C GLU A 331 -18.37 -8.05 -4.28
N TRP A 332 -17.51 -9.05 -4.12
CA TRP A 332 -17.93 -10.38 -3.65
C TRP A 332 -18.57 -10.31 -2.26
N LEU A 333 -17.95 -9.59 -1.32
CA LEU A 333 -18.47 -9.42 0.03
C LEU A 333 -19.81 -8.68 0.04
N TYR A 334 -19.95 -7.65 -0.79
CA TYR A 334 -21.18 -6.88 -0.96
C TYR A 334 -22.34 -7.76 -1.48
N LEU A 335 -22.09 -8.54 -2.54
CA LEU A 335 -23.09 -9.43 -3.12
C LEU A 335 -23.47 -10.58 -2.18
N GLU A 336 -22.51 -11.14 -1.44
CA GLU A 336 -22.79 -12.16 -0.42
C GLU A 336 -23.68 -11.64 0.71
N ASN A 337 -23.51 -10.38 1.13
CA ASN A 337 -24.32 -9.79 2.18
C ASN A 337 -25.74 -9.46 1.71
N LYS A 338 -25.93 -9.14 0.43
CA LYS A 338 -27.28 -8.96 -0.15
C LYS A 338 -28.09 -10.25 -0.27
N ASN A 339 -27.40 -11.37 -0.39
CA ASN A 339 -28.03 -12.69 -0.57
C ASN A 339 -28.30 -13.43 0.75
N LYS A 340 -28.01 -12.80 1.91
CA LYS A 340 -28.29 -13.32 3.25
C LYS A 340 -29.55 -12.70 3.83
#